data_AF-A0A1Q3MGT4-F1
#
_entry.id   AF-A0A1Q3MGT4-F1
#
_cell.length_a   1.000
_cell.length_b   1.000
_cell.length_c   1.000
_cell.angle_alpha   90.00
_cell.angle_beta   90.00
_cell.angle_gamma   90.00
#
_symmetry.space_group_name_H-M   'P 1'
#
loop_
_entity.id
_entity.type
_entity.pdbx_description
1 polymer ?
#
loop_
_entity_poly.entity_id
_entity_poly.type
_entity_poly.pdbx_seq_one_letter_code
_entity_poly.pdbx_strand_id
1 'polypeptide(L)'
;MGAGLDSDGWGGSELERLARTFLEEEDEGRAADVLGRLLPIVLPKARRELSQRFACSAEHREDALTIAVTRLWVVRRQIEWQGANAFGNLLRKIATNALLSILRKEKDKDASEPEIAVSPPTPPWLDVDKLAGEVMLGWPEDVSMAERDLRVFAAQLYWLDRLPWAEIQPLVSGPRRPVSREEFDRWVMDPATLKDLAFRELMVKPEEVVRSILNLDVAPELGPLIAHHTGNAASGPGIREWTAREVVMIVLRLGYGSLAESIVAREDLKCSKDELDALVDRCRNRLPFLRITQDLIEALKPHPDKILADGWLWRRLAFEYWYRHEIPQKDILLRLAEPATRAGYPSFNQGNLTVWLSNNRLLEALRKRLREMGEDL
;
A
#
# COMPACT_ATOMS: atom_id res chain seq x y z
N MET A 1 -23.15 1.83 -32.65
CA MET A 1 -22.89 0.73 -31.70
C MET A 1 -21.61 1.08 -30.96
N GLY A 2 -21.77 1.68 -29.79
CA GLY A 2 -20.63 2.19 -29.00
C GLY A 2 -19.90 1.03 -28.35
N ALA A 3 -18.63 0.84 -28.70
CA ALA A 3 -17.72 0.03 -27.91
C ALA A 3 -17.57 0.74 -26.55
N GLY A 4 -17.99 0.04 -25.50
CA GLY A 4 -17.84 0.50 -24.12
C GLY A 4 -16.37 0.77 -23.83
N LEU A 5 -16.12 1.94 -23.28
CA LEU A 5 -14.90 2.25 -22.54
C LEU A 5 -14.89 1.32 -21.32
N ASP A 6 -14.33 0.12 -21.47
CA ASP A 6 -13.99 -0.72 -20.33
C ASP A 6 -12.92 0.04 -19.53
N SER A 7 -13.32 0.43 -18.32
CA SER A 7 -12.49 1.11 -17.33
C SER A 7 -11.12 0.44 -17.19
N ASP A 8 -10.06 1.25 -17.08
CA ASP A 8 -8.65 0.87 -16.88
C ASP A 8 -8.35 -0.02 -15.64
N GLY A 9 -9.37 -0.57 -14.97
CA GLY A 9 -9.26 -1.50 -13.85
C GLY A 9 -9.16 -2.98 -14.24
N TRP A 10 -8.99 -3.84 -13.24
CA TRP A 10 -8.98 -5.30 -13.42
C TRP A 10 -10.40 -5.89 -13.56
N GLY A 11 -11.47 -5.09 -13.44
CA GLY A 11 -12.88 -5.52 -13.33
C GLY A 11 -13.64 -5.80 -14.64
N GLY A 12 -13.20 -6.76 -15.45
CA GLY A 12 -13.97 -7.26 -16.60
C GLY A 12 -14.66 -8.59 -16.32
N SER A 13 -15.92 -8.77 -16.74
CA SER A 13 -16.71 -10.00 -16.49
C SER A 13 -16.05 -11.27 -17.03
N GLU A 14 -15.32 -11.17 -18.15
CA GLU A 14 -14.56 -12.29 -18.69
C GLU A 14 -13.33 -12.64 -17.85
N LEU A 15 -12.58 -11.63 -17.38
CA LEU A 15 -11.45 -11.83 -16.47
C LEU A 15 -11.92 -12.46 -15.16
N GLU A 16 -13.03 -11.96 -14.63
CA GLU A 16 -13.63 -12.44 -13.39
C GLU A 16 -13.96 -13.94 -13.48
N ARG A 17 -14.64 -14.34 -14.55
CA ARG A 17 -14.99 -15.73 -14.81
C ARG A 17 -13.75 -16.60 -15.00
N LEU A 18 -12.83 -16.20 -15.88
CA LEU A 18 -11.65 -17.02 -16.21
C LEU A 18 -10.70 -17.16 -15.03
N ALA A 19 -10.46 -16.09 -14.28
CA ALA A 19 -9.58 -16.12 -13.11
C ALA A 19 -10.18 -16.99 -12.00
N ARG A 20 -11.49 -16.88 -11.74
CA ARG A 20 -12.17 -17.76 -10.79
C ARG A 20 -12.07 -19.23 -11.20
N THR A 21 -12.41 -19.55 -12.46
CA THR A 21 -12.31 -20.92 -12.96
C THR A 21 -10.88 -21.45 -12.89
N PHE A 22 -9.86 -20.64 -13.21
CA PHE A 22 -8.46 -21.04 -13.12
C PHE A 22 -8.04 -21.48 -11.70
N LEU A 23 -8.54 -20.79 -10.68
CA LEU A 23 -8.23 -21.10 -9.27
C LEU A 23 -9.00 -22.32 -8.76
N GLU A 24 -10.28 -22.44 -9.13
CA GLU A 24 -11.18 -23.48 -8.63
C GLU A 24 -11.07 -24.82 -9.40
N GLU A 25 -10.54 -24.82 -10.63
CA GLU A 25 -10.50 -26.02 -11.47
C GLU A 25 -9.53 -27.09 -10.93
N GLU A 26 -10.01 -28.31 -10.72
CA GLU A 26 -9.19 -29.41 -10.17
C GLU A 26 -8.42 -30.14 -11.27
N ASP A 27 -8.97 -30.18 -12.48
CA ASP A 27 -8.34 -30.81 -13.64
C ASP A 27 -7.21 -29.92 -14.17
N GLU A 28 -5.96 -30.38 -14.07
CA GLU A 28 -4.78 -29.62 -14.49
C GLU A 28 -4.80 -29.29 -15.99
N GLY A 29 -5.37 -30.15 -16.84
CA GLY A 29 -5.48 -29.90 -18.28
C GLY A 29 -6.45 -28.75 -18.57
N ARG A 30 -7.62 -28.77 -17.93
CA ARG A 30 -8.60 -27.68 -18.04
C ARG A 30 -8.09 -26.39 -17.41
N ALA A 31 -7.41 -26.47 -16.27
CA ALA A 31 -6.80 -25.30 -15.64
C ALA A 31 -5.74 -24.66 -16.56
N ALA A 32 -4.96 -25.47 -17.29
CA ALA A 32 -4.00 -24.97 -18.27
C ALA A 32 -4.69 -24.29 -19.47
N ASP A 33 -5.78 -24.86 -19.98
CA ASP A 33 -6.58 -24.25 -21.04
C ASP A 33 -7.19 -22.91 -20.61
N VAL A 34 -7.71 -22.85 -19.39
CA VAL A 34 -8.26 -21.62 -18.80
C VAL A 34 -7.17 -20.59 -18.60
N LEU A 35 -5.98 -20.99 -18.11
CA LEU A 35 -4.83 -20.10 -18.00
C LEU A 35 -4.43 -19.55 -19.38
N GLY A 36 -4.37 -20.40 -20.41
CA GLY A 36 -4.08 -19.98 -21.78
C GLY A 36 -5.02 -18.90 -22.31
N ARG A 37 -6.28 -18.91 -21.88
CA ARG A 37 -7.27 -17.86 -22.20
C ARG A 37 -7.17 -16.63 -21.30
N LEU A 38 -6.72 -16.80 -20.06
CA LEU A 38 -6.56 -15.73 -19.09
C LEU A 38 -5.33 -14.86 -19.40
N LEU A 39 -4.22 -15.48 -19.80
CA LEU A 39 -2.93 -14.81 -20.05
C LEU A 39 -3.02 -13.63 -21.05
N PRO A 40 -3.71 -13.75 -22.21
CA PRO A 40 -3.89 -12.63 -23.14
C PRO A 40 -4.59 -11.41 -22.53
N ILE A 41 -5.38 -11.59 -21.47
CA ILE A 41 -6.10 -10.51 -20.79
C ILE A 41 -5.21 -9.86 -19.72
N VAL A 42 -4.51 -10.68 -18.93
CA VAL A 42 -3.79 -10.18 -17.73
C VAL A 42 -2.35 -9.75 -18.01
N LEU A 43 -1.66 -10.39 -18.95
CA LEU A 43 -0.26 -10.07 -19.25
C LEU A 43 -0.07 -8.66 -19.85
N PRO A 44 -0.91 -8.16 -20.77
CA PRO A 44 -0.77 -6.79 -21.27
C PRO A 44 -0.91 -5.74 -20.14
N LYS A 45 -1.82 -5.97 -19.19
CA LYS A 45 -2.02 -5.10 -18.03
C LYS A 45 -0.79 -5.11 -17.12
N ALA A 46 -0.33 -6.29 -16.72
CA ALA A 46 0.86 -6.44 -15.87
C ALA A 46 2.14 -5.89 -16.55
N ARG A 47 2.31 -6.11 -17.86
CA ARG A 47 3.41 -5.56 -18.66
C ARG A 47 3.40 -4.03 -18.65
N ARG A 48 2.23 -3.42 -18.88
CA ARG A 48 2.07 -1.95 -18.85
C ARG A 48 2.45 -1.39 -17.49
N GLU A 49 1.96 -1.99 -16.41
CA GLU A 49 2.30 -1.57 -15.03
C GLU A 49 3.80 -1.69 -14.73
N LEU A 50 4.44 -2.81 -15.08
CA LEU A 50 5.89 -2.98 -14.90
C LEU A 50 6.69 -1.95 -15.70
N SER A 51 6.26 -1.64 -16.93
CA SER A 51 6.93 -0.66 -17.79
C SER A 51 6.77 0.77 -17.30
N GLN A 52 5.63 1.08 -16.68
CA GLN A 52 5.40 2.38 -16.04
C GLN A 52 6.24 2.54 -14.77
N ARG A 53 6.36 1.48 -13.97
CA ARG A 53 7.00 1.50 -12.65
C ARG A 53 8.52 1.33 -12.69
N PHE A 54 9.03 0.55 -13.63
CA PHE A 54 10.44 0.16 -13.68
C PHE A 54 11.05 0.45 -15.05
N ALA A 55 12.23 1.07 -15.03
CA ALA A 55 13.08 1.13 -16.21
C ALA A 55 13.93 -0.13 -16.28
N CYS A 56 13.55 -1.03 -17.18
CA CYS A 56 14.25 -2.27 -17.45
C CYS A 56 14.11 -2.62 -18.94
N SER A 57 14.91 -3.57 -19.43
CA SER A 57 14.78 -4.09 -20.78
C SER A 57 13.41 -4.76 -20.97
N ALA A 58 12.93 -4.82 -22.21
CA ALA A 58 11.74 -5.61 -22.54
C ALA A 58 11.92 -7.09 -22.16
N GLU A 59 13.14 -7.61 -22.32
CA GLU A 59 13.52 -8.97 -21.94
C GLU A 59 13.30 -9.22 -20.44
N HIS A 60 13.82 -8.37 -19.55
CA HIS A 60 13.61 -8.55 -18.11
C HIS A 60 12.14 -8.48 -17.69
N ARG A 61 11.32 -7.70 -18.40
CA ARG A 61 9.87 -7.67 -18.16
C ARG A 61 9.22 -8.98 -18.58
N GLU A 62 9.53 -9.51 -19.75
CA GLU A 62 8.95 -10.78 -20.20
C GLU A 62 9.43 -11.95 -19.33
N ASP A 63 10.69 -11.94 -18.89
CA ASP A 63 11.21 -12.92 -17.92
C ASP A 63 10.48 -12.83 -16.59
N ALA A 64 10.28 -11.63 -16.06
CA ALA A 64 9.56 -11.41 -14.81
C ALA A 64 8.11 -11.90 -14.91
N LEU A 65 7.43 -11.62 -16.02
CA LEU A 65 6.07 -12.08 -16.29
C LEU A 65 6.00 -13.60 -16.42
N THR A 66 6.98 -14.22 -17.09
CA THR A 66 7.09 -15.68 -17.23
C THR A 66 7.24 -16.34 -15.86
N ILE A 67 8.17 -15.84 -15.04
CA ILE A 67 8.34 -16.27 -13.64
C ILE A 67 7.05 -16.08 -12.84
N ALA A 68 6.33 -14.98 -13.07
CA ALA A 68 5.10 -14.69 -12.37
C ALA A 68 3.99 -15.69 -12.70
N VAL A 69 3.83 -16.02 -13.98
CA VAL A 69 2.86 -17.04 -14.43
C VAL A 69 3.21 -18.41 -13.85
N THR A 70 4.49 -18.81 -13.88
CA THR A 70 4.93 -20.08 -13.27
C THR A 70 4.64 -20.11 -11.77
N ARG A 71 4.93 -19.03 -11.05
CA ARG A 71 4.65 -18.94 -9.62
C ARG A 71 3.16 -18.98 -9.34
N LEU A 72 2.35 -18.24 -10.10
CA LEU A 72 0.91 -18.24 -9.99
C LEU A 72 0.33 -19.65 -10.18
N TRP A 73 0.83 -20.40 -11.16
CA TRP A 73 0.47 -21.80 -11.37
C TRP A 73 0.74 -22.66 -10.13
N VAL A 74 1.95 -22.57 -9.58
CA VAL A 74 2.38 -23.35 -8.41
C VAL A 74 1.50 -23.09 -7.19
N VAL A 75 1.09 -21.84 -6.96
CA VAL A 75 0.29 -21.47 -5.79
C VAL A 75 -1.22 -21.45 -6.05
N ARG A 76 -1.68 -21.82 -7.26
CA ARG A 76 -3.09 -21.61 -7.69
C ARG A 76 -4.12 -22.17 -6.71
N ARG A 77 -3.90 -23.40 -6.24
CA ARG A 77 -4.83 -24.13 -5.35
C ARG A 77 -4.88 -23.58 -3.93
N GLN A 78 -3.93 -22.71 -3.58
CA GLN A 78 -3.88 -22.05 -2.28
C GLN A 78 -4.62 -20.70 -2.33
N ILE A 79 -4.99 -20.20 -3.51
CA ILE A 79 -5.58 -18.86 -3.66
C ILE A 79 -7.09 -18.97 -3.64
N GLU A 80 -7.71 -18.33 -2.65
CA GLU A 80 -9.16 -18.13 -2.64
C GLU A 80 -9.58 -16.97 -3.55
N TRP A 81 -10.73 -17.13 -4.21
CA TRP A 81 -11.27 -16.11 -5.09
C TRP A 81 -11.90 -14.95 -4.29
N GLN A 82 -11.35 -13.75 -4.42
CA GLN A 82 -11.82 -12.52 -3.75
C GLN A 82 -12.19 -11.40 -4.75
N GLY A 83 -12.40 -11.76 -6.01
CA GLY A 83 -12.70 -10.82 -7.08
C GLY A 83 -11.49 -10.45 -7.94
N ALA A 84 -11.81 -9.88 -9.10
CA ALA A 84 -10.86 -9.55 -10.16
C ALA A 84 -9.74 -8.60 -9.72
N ASN A 85 -10.04 -7.61 -8.87
CA ASN A 85 -9.06 -6.64 -8.39
C ASN A 85 -8.04 -7.30 -7.44
N ALA A 86 -8.48 -8.20 -6.57
CA ALA A 86 -7.59 -8.93 -5.67
C ALA A 86 -6.65 -9.85 -6.47
N PHE A 87 -7.18 -10.55 -7.46
CA PHE A 87 -6.41 -11.39 -8.37
C PHE A 87 -5.36 -10.57 -9.16
N GLY A 88 -5.76 -9.42 -9.70
CA GLY A 88 -4.85 -8.50 -10.39
C GLY A 88 -3.72 -8.01 -9.51
N ASN A 89 -4.03 -7.59 -8.29
CA ASN A 89 -3.04 -7.16 -7.30
C ASN A 89 -2.05 -8.29 -6.96
N LEU A 90 -2.52 -9.53 -6.84
CA LEU A 90 -1.66 -10.69 -6.61
C LEU A 90 -0.70 -10.91 -7.78
N LEU A 91 -1.19 -10.94 -9.01
CA LEU A 91 -0.35 -11.13 -10.19
C LEU A 91 0.71 -10.01 -10.31
N ARG A 92 0.30 -8.76 -10.11
CA ARG A 92 1.19 -7.60 -10.08
C ARG A 92 2.29 -7.75 -9.02
N LYS A 93 1.95 -8.21 -7.83
CA LYS A 93 2.90 -8.44 -6.72
C LYS A 93 3.90 -9.53 -7.06
N ILE A 94 3.45 -10.66 -7.61
CA ILE A 94 4.32 -11.75 -8.02
C ILE A 94 5.28 -11.27 -9.13
N ALA A 95 4.76 -10.53 -10.12
CA ALA A 95 5.55 -10.00 -11.24
C ALA A 95 6.56 -8.94 -10.81
N THR A 96 6.17 -8.03 -9.92
CA THR A 96 7.07 -7.02 -9.35
C THR A 96 8.21 -7.67 -8.57
N ASN A 97 7.90 -8.67 -7.73
CA ASN A 97 8.92 -9.41 -6.97
C ASN A 97 9.86 -10.22 -7.88
N ALA A 98 9.34 -10.79 -8.97
CA ALA A 98 10.15 -11.47 -9.97
C ALA A 98 11.13 -10.49 -10.65
N LEU A 99 10.63 -9.34 -11.10
CA LEU A 99 11.45 -8.32 -11.75
C LEU A 99 12.52 -7.76 -10.80
N LEU A 100 12.17 -7.43 -9.57
CA LEU A 100 13.14 -6.98 -8.57
C LEU A 100 14.22 -8.03 -8.30
N SER A 101 13.88 -9.32 -8.32
CA SER A 101 14.86 -10.40 -8.19
C SER A 101 15.81 -10.49 -9.38
N ILE A 102 15.33 -10.27 -10.61
CA ILE A 102 16.17 -10.25 -11.82
C ILE A 102 17.14 -9.07 -11.73
N LEU A 103 16.62 -7.87 -11.49
CA LEU A 103 17.42 -6.63 -11.43
C LEU A 103 18.47 -6.66 -10.31
N ARG A 104 18.19 -7.32 -9.19
CA ARG A 104 19.17 -7.52 -8.11
C ARG A 104 20.27 -8.50 -8.51
N LYS A 105 19.92 -9.63 -9.11
CA LYS A 105 20.90 -10.66 -9.54
C LYS A 105 21.86 -10.17 -10.62
N GLU A 106 21.44 -9.23 -11.47
CA GLU A 106 22.36 -8.58 -12.41
C GLU A 106 23.39 -7.71 -11.70
N LYS A 107 22.98 -7.02 -10.63
CA LYS A 107 23.85 -6.17 -9.80
C LYS A 107 24.83 -7.00 -8.97
N ASP A 108 24.41 -8.18 -8.50
CA ASP A 108 25.22 -9.11 -7.70
C ASP A 108 26.29 -9.86 -8.53
N LYS A 109 26.32 -9.70 -9.87
CA LYS A 109 27.46 -10.18 -10.68
C LYS A 109 28.75 -9.38 -10.44
N ASP A 110 28.67 -8.20 -9.83
CA ASP A 110 29.81 -7.31 -9.55
C ASP A 110 30.07 -7.06 -8.04
N ALA A 111 29.30 -7.63 -7.11
CA ALA A 111 29.55 -7.47 -5.68
C ALA A 111 29.09 -8.70 -4.86
N SER A 112 30.05 -9.32 -4.16
CA SER A 112 29.81 -10.40 -3.21
C SER A 112 29.23 -9.86 -1.90
N GLU A 113 27.98 -10.22 -1.56
CA GLU A 113 27.59 -11.13 -0.44
C GLU A 113 26.10 -11.02 -0.05
N PRO A 114 25.52 -12.08 0.54
CA PRO A 114 24.12 -12.48 0.34
C PRO A 114 23.20 -12.27 1.56
N GLU A 115 21.89 -12.11 1.30
CA GLU A 115 20.78 -12.94 1.80
C GLU A 115 19.47 -12.24 1.39
N ILE A 116 18.89 -12.68 0.27
CA ILE A 116 17.54 -12.26 -0.10
C ILE A 116 16.59 -13.05 0.80
N ALA A 117 16.05 -12.39 1.84
CA ALA A 117 14.74 -12.76 2.35
C ALA A 117 13.74 -12.54 1.21
N VAL A 118 13.52 -13.58 0.41
CA VAL A 118 12.39 -13.66 -0.52
C VAL A 118 11.17 -13.64 0.38
N SER A 119 10.50 -12.49 0.51
CA SER A 119 9.17 -12.50 1.11
C SER A 119 8.33 -13.44 0.25
N PRO A 120 7.79 -14.54 0.81
CA PRO A 120 6.77 -15.30 0.12
C PRO A 120 5.63 -14.33 -0.23
N PRO A 121 4.92 -14.54 -1.35
CA PRO A 121 3.68 -13.82 -1.58
C PRO A 121 2.85 -13.93 -0.30
N THR A 122 2.44 -12.78 0.26
CA THR A 122 1.52 -12.76 1.39
C THR A 122 0.31 -13.58 0.96
N PRO A 123 -0.02 -14.66 1.68
CA PRO A 123 -1.15 -15.49 1.30
C PRO A 123 -2.44 -14.66 1.21
N PRO A 124 -3.22 -14.76 0.12
CA PRO A 124 -4.47 -14.02 -0.03
C PRO A 124 -5.58 -14.45 0.95
N TRP A 125 -5.42 -15.57 1.65
CA TRP A 125 -6.40 -16.11 2.61
C TRP A 125 -6.28 -15.59 4.05
N LEU A 126 -5.27 -14.78 4.38
CA LEU A 126 -5.35 -13.99 5.60
C LEU A 126 -6.23 -12.78 5.29
N ASP A 127 -7.28 -12.56 6.08
CA ASP A 127 -7.77 -11.19 6.31
C ASP A 127 -6.69 -10.45 7.12
N VAL A 128 -5.58 -10.17 6.43
CA VAL A 128 -4.38 -9.55 6.98
C VAL A 128 -4.75 -8.22 7.62
N ASP A 129 -5.75 -7.52 7.08
CA ASP A 129 -6.24 -6.26 7.59
C ASP A 129 -6.95 -6.44 8.94
N LYS A 130 -7.86 -7.41 9.05
CA LYS A 130 -8.52 -7.76 10.32
C LYS A 130 -7.50 -8.18 11.37
N LEU A 131 -6.57 -9.06 11.03
CA LEU A 131 -5.55 -9.57 11.95
C LEU A 131 -4.52 -8.52 12.34
N ALA A 132 -4.12 -7.65 11.40
CA ALA A 132 -3.26 -6.52 11.72
C ALA A 132 -3.99 -5.50 12.59
N GLY A 133 -5.31 -5.33 12.40
CA GLY A 133 -6.15 -4.54 13.31
C GLY A 133 -6.19 -5.13 14.73
N GLU A 134 -6.40 -6.43 14.86
CA GLU A 134 -6.45 -7.10 16.16
C GLU A 134 -5.10 -7.08 16.88
N VAL A 135 -4.03 -7.48 16.19
CA VAL A 135 -2.70 -7.61 16.79
C VAL A 135 -2.00 -6.27 16.98
N MET A 136 -2.04 -5.39 15.97
CA MET A 136 -1.23 -4.18 15.96
C MET A 136 -2.00 -2.94 16.42
N LEU A 137 -3.32 -2.88 16.23
CA LEU A 137 -4.14 -1.78 16.74
C LEU A 137 -4.79 -2.13 18.08
N GLY A 138 -4.91 -3.43 18.42
CA GLY A 138 -5.42 -3.92 19.69
C GLY A 138 -6.93 -4.11 19.72
N TRP A 139 -7.56 -4.27 18.55
CA TRP A 139 -8.99 -4.53 18.47
C TRP A 139 -9.36 -5.91 19.04
N PRO A 140 -10.45 -6.01 19.83
CA PRO A 140 -10.97 -7.30 20.25
C PRO A 140 -11.48 -8.14 19.08
N GLU A 141 -11.33 -9.46 19.19
CA GLU A 141 -11.70 -10.46 18.17
C GLU A 141 -13.22 -10.51 17.94
N ASP A 142 -14.03 -10.18 18.95
CA ASP A 142 -15.48 -10.16 18.91
C ASP A 142 -16.09 -8.90 18.27
N VAL A 143 -15.28 -7.86 18.03
CA VAL A 143 -15.74 -6.62 17.41
C VAL A 143 -15.69 -6.74 15.88
N SER A 144 -16.87 -6.78 15.27
CA SER A 144 -17.04 -6.82 13.81
C SER A 144 -16.44 -5.60 13.10
N MET A 145 -16.03 -5.74 11.83
CA MET A 145 -15.43 -4.63 11.06
C MET A 145 -16.31 -3.40 10.94
N ALA A 146 -17.61 -3.59 10.69
CA ALA A 146 -18.58 -2.50 10.62
C ALA A 146 -18.67 -1.72 11.94
N GLU A 147 -18.55 -2.41 13.08
CA GLU A 147 -18.51 -1.74 14.38
C GLU A 147 -17.18 -1.00 14.62
N ARG A 148 -16.05 -1.56 14.18
CA ARG A 148 -14.76 -0.84 14.23
C ARG A 148 -14.83 0.45 13.42
N ASP A 149 -15.33 0.38 12.19
CA ASP A 149 -15.51 1.55 11.32
C ASP A 149 -16.43 2.60 11.95
N LEU A 150 -17.54 2.18 12.55
CA LEU A 150 -18.46 3.07 13.24
C LEU A 150 -17.80 3.79 14.43
N ARG A 151 -17.02 3.06 15.24
CA ARG A 151 -16.30 3.61 16.39
C ARG A 151 -15.23 4.61 15.96
N VAL A 152 -14.45 4.29 14.92
CA VAL A 152 -13.43 5.20 14.39
C VAL A 152 -14.08 6.45 13.78
N PHE A 153 -15.18 6.28 13.04
CA PHE A 153 -15.93 7.41 12.51
C PHE A 153 -16.46 8.32 13.63
N ALA A 154 -17.02 7.74 14.70
CA ALA A 154 -17.45 8.50 15.87
C ALA A 154 -16.27 9.27 16.52
N ALA A 155 -15.10 8.63 16.62
CA ALA A 155 -13.89 9.25 17.14
C ALA A 155 -13.35 10.36 16.24
N GLN A 156 -13.43 10.23 14.91
CA GLN A 156 -13.09 11.27 13.95
C GLN A 156 -13.95 12.52 14.14
N LEU A 157 -15.27 12.36 14.16
CA LEU A 157 -16.21 13.47 14.34
C LEU A 157 -15.97 14.22 15.66
N TYR A 158 -15.59 13.48 16.71
CA TYR A 158 -15.37 14.04 18.04
C TYR A 158 -13.99 14.70 18.19
N TRP A 159 -12.92 13.99 17.82
CA TRP A 159 -11.55 14.43 18.06
C TRP A 159 -11.00 15.35 16.97
N LEU A 160 -11.31 15.07 15.70
CA LEU A 160 -10.79 15.84 14.58
C LEU A 160 -11.75 16.97 14.20
N ASP A 161 -13.04 16.65 13.99
CA ASP A 161 -14.03 17.62 13.54
C ASP A 161 -14.63 18.47 14.67
N ARG A 162 -14.37 18.09 15.93
CA ARG A 162 -14.81 18.80 17.15
C ARG A 162 -16.33 19.01 17.23
N LEU A 163 -17.11 18.08 16.68
CA LEU A 163 -18.56 18.18 16.69
C LEU A 163 -19.14 17.86 18.08
N PRO A 164 -20.21 18.56 18.50
CA PRO A 164 -20.91 18.23 19.73
C PRO A 164 -21.70 16.93 19.60
N TRP A 165 -21.90 16.23 20.72
CA TRP A 165 -22.64 14.96 20.77
C TRP A 165 -24.03 15.02 20.10
N ALA A 166 -24.75 16.13 20.24
CA ALA A 166 -26.07 16.31 19.64
C ALA A 166 -26.04 16.19 18.10
N GLU A 167 -24.92 16.55 17.46
CA GLU A 167 -24.73 16.44 16.01
C GLU A 167 -24.18 15.06 15.62
N ILE A 168 -23.36 14.44 16.47
CA ILE A 168 -22.78 13.12 16.22
C ILE A 168 -23.81 12.00 16.37
N GLN A 169 -24.64 12.07 17.42
CA GLN A 169 -25.62 11.03 17.77
C GLN A 169 -26.46 10.54 16.57
N PRO A 170 -27.09 11.39 15.75
CA PRO A 170 -27.89 10.93 14.61
C PRO A 170 -27.07 10.28 13.49
N LEU A 171 -25.76 10.53 13.42
CA LEU A 171 -24.87 9.94 12.41
C LEU A 171 -24.39 8.55 12.81
N VAL A 172 -24.22 8.30 14.11
CA VAL A 172 -23.68 7.03 14.63
C VAL A 172 -24.76 6.10 15.20
N SER A 173 -25.96 6.62 15.46
CA SER A 173 -27.09 5.85 15.97
C SER A 173 -28.07 5.48 14.85
N GLY A 174 -28.38 4.20 14.72
CA GLY A 174 -29.43 3.73 13.81
C GLY A 174 -30.76 3.49 14.52
N PRO A 175 -31.90 3.43 13.80
CA PRO A 175 -33.21 3.13 14.40
C PRO A 175 -33.26 1.79 15.14
N ARG A 176 -32.40 0.84 14.75
CA ARG A 176 -32.31 -0.52 15.30
C ARG A 176 -31.18 -0.68 16.32
N ARG A 177 -30.28 0.29 16.45
CA ARG A 177 -29.15 0.29 17.37
C ARG A 177 -28.88 1.73 17.83
N PRO A 178 -29.67 2.24 18.79
CA PRO A 178 -29.39 3.53 19.40
C PRO A 178 -28.08 3.42 20.20
N VAL A 179 -27.17 4.37 20.00
CA VAL A 179 -25.92 4.46 20.76
C VAL A 179 -26.14 5.40 21.93
N SER A 180 -25.91 4.93 23.15
CA SER A 180 -26.02 5.77 24.35
C SER A 180 -24.82 6.72 24.47
N ARG A 181 -24.95 7.79 25.25
CA ARG A 181 -23.83 8.71 25.51
C ARG A 181 -22.66 7.99 26.17
N GLU A 182 -22.95 7.10 27.13
CA GLU A 182 -21.94 6.30 27.82
C GLU A 182 -21.26 5.29 26.90
N GLU A 183 -21.98 4.71 25.95
CA GLU A 183 -21.38 3.84 24.93
C GLU A 183 -20.46 4.63 24.00
N PHE A 184 -20.91 5.80 23.52
CA PHE A 184 -20.11 6.70 22.70
C PHE A 184 -18.84 7.17 23.43
N ASP A 185 -18.96 7.63 24.68
CA ASP A 185 -17.81 8.08 25.47
C ASP A 185 -16.80 6.94 25.68
N ARG A 186 -17.26 5.69 25.86
CA ARG A 186 -16.36 4.52 25.89
C ARG A 186 -15.67 4.30 24.55
N TRP A 187 -16.39 4.43 23.43
CA TRP A 187 -15.81 4.24 22.10
C TRP A 187 -14.71 5.25 21.79
N VAL A 188 -14.97 6.54 21.98
CA VAL A 188 -14.00 7.59 21.60
C VAL A 188 -12.81 7.70 22.54
N MET A 189 -12.86 7.01 23.69
CA MET A 189 -11.77 6.93 24.67
C MET A 189 -11.03 5.59 24.62
N ASP A 190 -11.53 4.64 23.83
CA ASP A 190 -10.94 3.31 23.70
C ASP A 190 -9.57 3.38 22.97
N PRO A 191 -8.50 2.82 23.54
CA PRO A 191 -7.18 2.87 22.92
C PRO A 191 -7.09 2.25 21.53
N ALA A 192 -7.84 1.18 21.24
CA ALA A 192 -7.82 0.54 19.92
C ALA A 192 -8.48 1.44 18.87
N THR A 193 -9.61 2.06 19.25
CA THR A 193 -10.31 3.06 18.43
C THR A 193 -9.41 4.26 18.11
N LEU A 194 -8.71 4.80 19.11
CA LEU A 194 -7.79 5.93 18.92
C LEU A 194 -6.55 5.57 18.09
N LYS A 195 -6.00 4.35 18.26
CA LYS A 195 -4.90 3.86 17.42
C LYS A 195 -5.33 3.66 15.97
N ASP A 196 -6.53 3.14 15.73
CA ASP A 196 -7.07 2.98 14.38
C ASP A 196 -7.36 4.32 13.73
N LEU A 197 -7.93 5.28 14.46
CA LEU A 197 -8.05 6.67 14.00
C LEU A 197 -6.69 7.23 13.57
N ALA A 198 -5.69 7.17 14.45
CA ALA A 198 -4.35 7.65 14.14
C ALA A 198 -3.72 6.92 12.95
N PHE A 199 -3.93 5.60 12.84
CA PHE A 199 -3.47 4.80 11.69
C PHE A 199 -4.09 5.30 10.39
N ARG A 200 -5.41 5.50 10.34
CA ARG A 200 -6.11 5.95 9.13
C ARG A 200 -5.67 7.34 8.68
N GLU A 201 -5.44 8.25 9.62
CA GLU A 201 -4.94 9.59 9.31
C GLU A 201 -3.47 9.58 8.85
N LEU A 202 -2.60 8.81 9.51
CA LEU A 202 -1.17 8.74 9.17
C LEU A 202 -0.86 7.90 7.92
N MET A 203 -1.76 6.99 7.54
CA MET A 203 -1.64 6.18 6.33
C MET A 203 -2.04 7.03 5.12
N VAL A 204 -1.04 7.57 4.44
CA VAL A 204 -1.23 8.36 3.22
C VAL A 204 -0.84 7.51 2.03
N LYS A 205 -1.78 7.32 1.12
CA LYS A 205 -1.56 6.50 -0.08
C LYS A 205 -0.52 7.15 -1.00
N PRO A 206 0.25 6.37 -1.78
CA PRO A 206 1.16 6.89 -2.80
C PRO A 206 0.63 8.05 -3.65
N GLU A 207 -0.62 7.94 -4.10
CA GLU A 207 -1.31 8.92 -4.95
C GLU A 207 -1.52 10.24 -4.20
N GLU A 208 -1.84 10.16 -2.90
CA GLU A 208 -2.05 11.32 -2.04
C GLU A 208 -0.74 12.00 -1.66
N VAL A 209 0.35 11.24 -1.53
CA VAL A 209 1.70 11.81 -1.37
C VAL A 209 2.06 12.65 -2.60
N VAL A 210 1.86 12.10 -3.80
CA VAL A 210 2.09 12.82 -5.06
C VAL A 210 1.19 14.06 -5.15
N ARG A 211 -0.10 13.91 -4.83
CA ARG A 211 -1.06 15.02 -4.78
C ARG A 211 -0.57 16.16 -3.89
N SER A 212 -0.08 15.84 -2.69
CA SER A 212 0.45 16.81 -1.73
C SER A 212 1.68 17.54 -2.27
N ILE A 213 2.64 16.82 -2.84
CA ILE A 213 3.90 17.40 -3.35
C ILE A 213 3.64 18.32 -4.55
N LEU A 214 2.80 17.86 -5.46
CA LEU A 214 2.48 18.56 -6.70
C LEU A 214 1.36 19.59 -6.53
N ASN A 215 0.80 19.72 -5.32
CA ASN A 215 -0.30 20.62 -4.99
C ASN A 215 -1.49 20.46 -5.96
N LEU A 216 -1.92 19.22 -6.17
CA LEU A 216 -3.04 18.88 -7.03
C LEU A 216 -4.36 18.87 -6.23
N ASP A 217 -5.45 19.31 -6.87
CA ASP A 217 -6.78 19.33 -6.25
C ASP A 217 -7.29 17.91 -5.96
N VAL A 218 -6.95 16.95 -6.82
CA VAL A 218 -7.42 15.56 -6.75
C VAL A 218 -6.24 14.60 -6.81
N ALA A 219 -6.36 13.46 -6.13
CA ALA A 219 -5.35 12.42 -6.16
C ALA A 219 -5.25 11.84 -7.58
N PRO A 220 -4.09 11.93 -8.24
CA PRO A 220 -3.97 11.49 -9.62
C PRO A 220 -3.83 9.96 -9.69
N GLU A 221 -4.31 9.39 -10.78
CA GLU A 221 -3.81 8.10 -11.22
C GLU A 221 -2.37 8.28 -11.72
N LEU A 222 -1.43 7.57 -11.11
CA LEU A 222 0.00 7.79 -11.33
C LEU A 222 0.45 7.45 -12.77
N GLY A 223 -0.12 6.39 -13.36
CA GLY A 223 0.25 5.90 -14.70
C GLY A 223 -0.12 6.90 -15.81
N PRO A 224 -1.39 7.37 -15.87
CA PRO A 224 -1.80 8.45 -16.77
C PRO A 224 -1.01 9.75 -16.57
N LEU A 225 -0.68 10.11 -15.32
CA LEU A 225 0.11 11.30 -15.03
C LEU A 225 1.52 11.22 -15.62
N ILE A 226 2.19 10.06 -15.52
CA ILE A 226 3.47 9.83 -16.21
C ILE A 226 3.29 9.98 -17.73
N ALA A 227 2.31 9.27 -18.31
CA ALA A 227 2.10 9.25 -19.76
C ALA A 227 1.86 10.66 -20.34
N HIS A 228 1.12 11.49 -19.62
CA HIS A 228 0.87 12.90 -19.98
C HIS A 228 2.17 13.71 -20.06
N HIS A 229 3.05 13.56 -19.06
CA HIS A 229 4.28 14.33 -18.96
C HIS A 229 5.45 13.78 -19.77
N THR A 230 5.41 12.51 -20.18
CA THR A 230 6.34 11.97 -21.19
C THR A 230 5.95 12.32 -22.63
N GLY A 231 4.70 12.78 -22.86
CA GLY A 231 4.11 13.02 -24.18
C GLY A 231 4.20 14.43 -24.76
N ASN A 232 5.13 15.29 -24.29
CA ASN A 232 5.33 16.68 -24.77
C ASN A 232 4.21 17.71 -24.49
N ALA A 233 3.29 17.47 -23.55
CA ALA A 233 2.36 18.51 -23.09
C ALA A 233 2.98 19.31 -21.93
N ALA A 234 3.52 20.49 -22.23
CA ALA A 234 3.85 21.47 -21.21
C ALA A 234 2.55 22.05 -20.61
N SER A 235 2.57 22.27 -19.29
CA SER A 235 1.56 22.95 -18.48
C SER A 235 0.19 22.28 -18.33
N GLY A 236 0.09 21.39 -17.33
CA GLY A 236 -1.16 21.18 -16.59
C GLY A 236 -1.33 22.27 -15.51
N PRO A 237 -2.56 22.69 -15.17
CA PRO A 237 -2.81 23.62 -14.08
C PRO A 237 -2.40 22.98 -12.73
N GLY A 238 -1.65 23.72 -11.90
CA GLY A 238 -1.20 23.30 -10.57
C GLY A 238 0.31 22.99 -10.45
N ILE A 239 0.98 22.69 -11.56
CA ILE A 239 2.38 22.22 -11.58
C ILE A 239 3.33 23.31 -12.11
N ARG A 240 3.22 24.55 -11.62
CA ARG A 240 4.06 25.66 -12.15
C ARG A 240 5.49 25.63 -11.62
N GLU A 241 5.73 24.93 -10.52
CA GLU A 241 7.02 24.90 -9.83
C GLU A 241 7.88 23.68 -10.22
N TRP A 242 7.29 22.72 -10.94
CA TRP A 242 7.96 21.48 -11.34
C TRP A 242 7.98 21.35 -12.86
N THR A 243 9.14 21.00 -13.40
CA THR A 243 9.26 20.58 -14.80
C THR A 243 8.54 19.25 -15.02
N ALA A 244 8.11 18.97 -16.25
CA ALA A 244 7.49 17.68 -16.61
C ALA A 244 8.39 16.49 -16.21
N ARG A 245 9.72 16.65 -16.37
CA ARG A 245 10.72 15.67 -15.94
C ARG A 245 10.65 15.43 -14.42
N GLU A 246 10.61 16.49 -13.62
CA GLU A 246 10.53 16.39 -12.15
C GLU A 246 9.23 15.77 -11.70
N VAL A 247 8.10 16.05 -12.36
CA VAL A 247 6.83 15.38 -12.08
C VAL A 247 6.96 13.87 -12.24
N VAL A 248 7.51 13.40 -13.37
CA VAL A 248 7.72 11.97 -13.60
C VAL A 248 8.65 11.38 -12.54
N MET A 249 9.75 12.06 -12.21
CA MET A 249 10.66 11.61 -11.15
C MET A 249 9.98 11.53 -9.78
N ILE A 250 9.14 12.52 -9.41
CA ILE A 250 8.37 12.52 -8.15
C ILE A 250 7.40 11.34 -8.13
N VAL A 251 6.66 11.10 -9.22
CA VAL A 251 5.70 10.01 -9.31
C VAL A 251 6.40 8.65 -9.20
N LEU A 252 7.50 8.45 -9.93
CA LEU A 252 8.29 7.22 -9.86
C LEU A 252 8.88 7.01 -8.46
N ARG A 253 9.55 8.03 -7.92
CA ARG A 253 10.30 7.91 -6.66
C ARG A 253 9.40 7.84 -5.44
N LEU A 254 8.45 8.77 -5.32
CA LEU A 254 7.67 9.02 -4.10
C LEU A 254 6.24 8.45 -4.17
N GLY A 255 5.68 8.32 -5.37
CA GLY A 255 4.45 7.56 -5.60
C GLY A 255 4.76 6.07 -5.62
N TYR A 256 5.36 5.58 -6.70
CA TYR A 256 5.57 4.14 -6.91
C TYR A 256 6.65 3.48 -6.04
N GLY A 257 7.51 4.26 -5.38
CA GLY A 257 8.64 3.73 -4.62
C GLY A 257 9.72 3.11 -5.52
N SER A 258 9.86 3.57 -6.76
CA SER A 258 10.88 3.06 -7.68
C SER A 258 12.29 3.36 -7.15
N LEU A 259 13.21 2.41 -7.37
CA LEU A 259 14.61 2.55 -6.96
C LEU A 259 15.28 3.71 -7.70
N ALA A 260 16.14 4.45 -7.00
CA ALA A 260 16.86 5.59 -7.59
C ALA A 260 17.65 5.18 -8.83
N GLU A 261 18.29 4.01 -8.79
CA GLU A 261 19.05 3.46 -9.91
C GLU A 261 18.16 3.16 -11.12
N SER A 262 16.94 2.66 -10.91
CA SER A 262 15.99 2.42 -11.99
C SER A 262 15.51 3.73 -12.62
N ILE A 263 15.34 4.79 -11.82
CA ILE A 263 14.96 6.11 -12.33
C ILE A 263 16.13 6.72 -13.12
N VAL A 264 17.36 6.63 -12.62
CA VAL A 264 18.56 7.16 -13.30
C VAL A 264 18.87 6.41 -14.59
N ALA A 265 18.56 5.11 -14.68
CA ALA A 265 18.71 4.32 -15.89
C ALA A 265 17.72 4.68 -17.01
N ARG A 266 16.75 5.59 -16.76
CA ARG A 266 15.78 6.04 -17.76
C ARG A 266 16.39 7.04 -18.74
N GLU A 267 16.59 6.59 -19.98
CA GLU A 267 17.07 7.44 -21.07
C GLU A 267 16.14 8.63 -21.36
N ASP A 268 14.83 8.49 -21.11
CA ASP A 268 13.84 9.56 -21.28
C ASP A 268 13.95 10.68 -20.24
N LEU A 269 14.51 10.40 -19.05
CA LEU A 269 14.67 11.40 -17.99
C LEU A 269 16.02 12.10 -18.04
N LYS A 270 17.09 11.41 -18.48
CA LYS A 270 18.47 11.96 -18.48
C LYS A 270 18.80 12.67 -17.15
N CYS A 271 18.57 12.00 -16.02
CA CYS A 271 18.86 12.53 -14.70
C CYS A 271 20.02 11.79 -14.05
N SER A 272 20.82 12.51 -13.27
CA SER A 272 21.83 11.96 -12.38
C SER A 272 21.23 11.57 -11.03
N LYS A 273 21.97 10.76 -10.26
CA LYS A 273 21.59 10.40 -8.89
C LYS A 273 21.51 11.64 -7.98
N ASP A 274 22.47 12.55 -8.11
CA ASP A 274 22.51 13.77 -7.30
C ASP A 274 21.33 14.70 -7.58
N GLU A 275 20.92 14.82 -8.86
CA GLU A 275 19.70 15.58 -9.22
C GLU A 275 18.44 14.95 -8.60
N LEU A 276 18.35 13.61 -8.61
CA LEU A 276 17.21 12.90 -8.02
C LEU A 276 17.18 13.05 -6.49
N ASP A 277 18.32 12.93 -5.81
CA ASP A 277 18.42 13.10 -4.36
C ASP A 277 18.09 14.56 -3.98
N ALA A 278 18.59 15.55 -4.72
CA ALA A 278 18.24 16.96 -4.53
C ALA A 278 16.75 17.25 -4.76
N LEU A 279 16.12 16.59 -5.74
CA LEU A 279 14.67 16.66 -5.93
C LEU A 279 13.92 16.10 -4.72
N VAL A 280 14.29 14.91 -4.23
CA VAL A 280 13.66 14.29 -3.06
C VAL A 280 13.79 15.19 -1.83
N ASP A 281 14.95 15.82 -1.64
CA ASP A 281 15.17 16.73 -0.52
C ASP A 281 14.27 17.97 -0.59
N ARG A 282 14.06 18.55 -1.79
CA ARG A 282 13.07 19.63 -1.96
C ARG A 282 11.64 19.19 -1.67
N CYS A 283 11.30 17.93 -1.94
CA CYS A 283 9.97 17.38 -1.66
C CYS A 283 9.70 17.14 -0.18
N ARG A 284 10.74 16.97 0.67
CA ARG A 284 10.57 16.62 2.10
C ARG A 284 9.62 17.53 2.85
N ASN A 285 9.77 18.85 2.66
CA ASN A 285 8.93 19.85 3.35
C ASN A 285 7.47 19.89 2.85
N ARG A 286 7.14 19.15 1.78
CA ARG A 286 5.79 19.06 1.21
C ARG A 286 5.12 17.72 1.49
N LEU A 287 5.82 16.82 2.17
CA LEU A 287 5.26 15.56 2.61
C LEU A 287 4.23 15.82 3.72
N PRO A 288 3.05 15.19 3.67
CA PRO A 288 1.97 15.52 4.58
C PRO A 288 2.15 14.95 6.00
N PHE A 289 3.02 13.96 6.17
CA PHE A 289 3.07 13.13 7.39
C PHE A 289 3.35 13.92 8.66
N LEU A 290 4.29 14.87 8.62
CA LEU A 290 4.65 15.64 9.81
C LEU A 290 3.50 16.57 10.24
N ARG A 291 2.83 17.21 9.27
CA ARG A 291 1.66 18.04 9.54
C ARG A 291 0.52 17.21 10.12
N ILE A 292 0.17 16.08 9.49
CA ILE A 292 -0.85 15.17 10.00
C ILE A 292 -0.52 14.72 11.43
N THR A 293 0.75 14.43 11.72
CA THR A 293 1.17 14.04 13.06
C THR A 293 0.98 15.17 14.08
N GLN A 294 1.29 16.41 13.70
CA GLN A 294 1.06 17.58 14.56
C GLN A 294 -0.42 17.79 14.81
N ASP A 295 -1.24 17.73 13.76
CA ASP A 295 -2.70 17.86 13.85
C ASP A 295 -3.27 16.78 14.78
N LEU A 296 -2.79 15.54 14.68
CA LEU A 296 -3.18 14.44 15.57
C LEU A 296 -2.73 14.66 17.03
N ILE A 297 -1.51 15.15 17.26
CA ILE A 297 -1.02 15.45 18.62
C ILE A 297 -1.91 16.52 19.28
N GLU A 298 -2.27 17.55 18.53
CA GLU A 298 -3.16 18.62 19.01
C GLU A 298 -4.59 18.11 19.20
N ALA A 299 -5.09 17.34 18.25
CA ALA A 299 -6.43 16.76 18.30
C ALA A 299 -6.60 15.87 19.55
N LEU A 300 -5.64 14.99 19.76
CA LEU A 300 -5.66 13.96 20.80
C LEU A 300 -5.00 14.40 22.11
N LYS A 301 -4.68 15.69 22.30
CA LYS A 301 -3.93 16.25 23.45
C LYS A 301 -4.34 15.80 24.87
N PRO A 302 -5.59 15.38 25.15
CA PRO A 302 -5.93 14.76 26.44
C PRO A 302 -5.37 13.33 26.64
N HIS A 303 -4.99 12.62 25.56
CA HIS A 303 -4.53 11.23 25.53
C HIS A 303 -3.31 10.90 24.62
N PRO A 304 -2.48 11.85 24.14
CA PRO A 304 -1.61 11.66 22.99
C PRO A 304 -0.41 10.76 23.32
N ASP A 305 0.10 10.85 24.56
CA ASP A 305 1.42 10.33 24.93
C ASP A 305 1.51 8.81 24.90
N LYS A 306 0.38 8.08 24.97
CA LYS A 306 0.37 6.62 24.92
C LYS A 306 -0.06 6.05 23.59
N ILE A 307 -0.90 6.76 22.84
CA ILE A 307 -1.46 6.26 21.58
C ILE A 307 -0.45 6.46 20.45
N LEU A 308 0.01 7.68 20.25
CA LEU A 308 0.92 8.01 19.15
C LEU A 308 2.35 7.53 19.41
N ALA A 309 2.74 7.37 20.67
CA ALA A 309 4.03 6.80 21.04
C ALA A 309 4.06 5.25 21.02
N ASP A 310 2.92 4.59 20.77
CA ASP A 310 2.85 3.12 20.75
C ASP A 310 3.58 2.57 19.51
N GLY A 311 4.60 1.73 19.74
CA GLY A 311 5.37 1.11 18.67
C GLY A 311 4.55 0.22 17.73
N TRP A 312 3.41 -0.32 18.17
CA TRP A 312 2.56 -1.15 17.33
C TRP A 312 1.80 -0.36 16.25
N LEU A 313 1.46 0.90 16.51
CA LEU A 313 0.91 1.81 15.49
C LEU A 313 1.90 1.97 14.33
N TRP A 314 3.17 2.25 14.65
CA TRP A 314 4.21 2.44 13.64
C TRP A 314 4.57 1.15 12.90
N ARG A 315 4.50 0.00 13.59
CA ARG A 315 4.63 -1.31 12.95
C ARG A 315 3.48 -1.58 11.98
N ARG A 316 2.24 -1.22 12.33
CA ARG A 316 1.07 -1.33 11.45
C ARG A 316 1.22 -0.47 10.20
N LEU A 317 1.72 0.76 10.33
CA LEU A 317 2.01 1.64 9.19
C LEU A 317 3.11 1.07 8.30
N ALA A 318 4.23 0.63 8.89
CA ALA A 318 5.31 -0.02 8.15
C ALA A 318 4.84 -1.29 7.43
N PHE A 319 3.98 -2.08 8.10
CA PHE A 319 3.35 -3.26 7.52
C PHE A 319 2.53 -2.90 6.28
N GLU A 320 1.65 -1.89 6.37
CA GLU A 320 0.82 -1.45 5.24
C GLU A 320 1.68 -1.02 4.05
N TYR A 321 2.66 -0.15 4.31
CA TYR A 321 3.52 0.36 3.24
C TYR A 321 4.34 -0.76 2.58
N TRP A 322 4.86 -1.70 3.36
CA TRP A 322 5.69 -2.77 2.83
C TRP A 322 4.87 -3.85 2.12
N TYR A 323 3.85 -4.40 2.77
CA TYR A 323 3.15 -5.59 2.26
C TYR A 323 2.01 -5.28 1.29
N ARG A 324 1.39 -4.10 1.38
CA ARG A 324 0.29 -3.68 0.50
C ARG A 324 0.74 -2.71 -0.58
N HIS A 325 1.56 -1.73 -0.23
CA HIS A 325 2.01 -0.70 -1.18
C HIS A 325 3.41 -0.96 -1.76
N GLU A 326 4.12 -1.99 -1.29
CA GLU A 326 5.45 -2.39 -1.79
C GLU A 326 6.46 -1.24 -1.81
N ILE A 327 6.39 -0.38 -0.80
CA ILE A 327 7.27 0.78 -0.67
C ILE A 327 8.61 0.33 -0.07
N PRO A 328 9.76 0.70 -0.67
CA PRO A 328 11.07 0.35 -0.12
C PRO A 328 11.30 0.89 1.29
N GLN A 329 12.11 0.20 2.09
CA GLN A 329 12.39 0.60 3.49
C GLN A 329 12.91 2.04 3.62
N LYS A 330 13.79 2.48 2.71
CA LYS A 330 14.31 3.85 2.68
C LYS A 330 13.19 4.89 2.56
N ASP A 331 12.13 4.59 1.81
CA ASP A 331 10.98 5.47 1.65
C ASP A 331 10.00 5.38 2.80
N ILE A 332 9.82 4.20 3.39
CA ILE A 332 9.07 4.08 4.64
C ILE A 332 9.70 4.96 5.72
N LEU A 333 11.03 4.99 5.84
CA LEU A 333 11.73 5.89 6.77
C LEU A 333 11.53 7.36 6.42
N LEU A 334 11.65 7.72 5.14
CA LEU A 334 11.39 9.09 4.68
C LEU A 334 9.99 9.56 5.09
N ARG A 335 9.01 8.66 5.06
CA ARG A 335 7.62 8.94 5.41
C ARG A 335 7.37 8.97 6.91
N LEU A 336 8.03 8.11 7.70
CA LEU A 336 7.60 7.84 9.08
C LEU A 336 8.62 8.18 10.18
N ALA A 337 9.91 8.30 9.90
CA ALA A 337 10.92 8.42 10.97
C ALA A 337 10.79 9.72 11.78
N GLU A 338 10.67 10.86 11.11
CA GLU A 338 10.47 12.15 11.78
C GLU A 338 9.07 12.26 12.43
N PRO A 339 7.96 11.89 11.74
CA PRO A 339 6.65 11.75 12.37
C PRO A 339 6.64 10.91 13.64
N ALA A 340 7.23 9.72 13.61
CA ALA A 340 7.31 8.84 14.78
C ALA A 340 8.06 9.49 15.94
N THR A 341 9.20 10.13 15.65
CA THR A 341 9.96 10.86 16.66
C THR A 341 9.14 12.00 17.26
N ARG A 342 8.42 12.77 16.44
CA ARG A 342 7.54 13.86 16.87
C ARG A 342 6.39 13.36 17.74
N ALA A 343 5.87 12.19 17.44
CA ALA A 343 4.81 11.51 18.17
C ALA A 343 5.26 10.83 19.48
N GLY A 344 6.55 10.96 19.86
CA GLY A 344 7.09 10.35 21.09
C GLY A 344 7.62 8.94 20.92
N TYR A 345 7.80 8.46 19.69
CA TYR A 345 8.38 7.15 19.36
C TYR A 345 9.72 7.28 18.59
N PRO A 346 10.81 7.72 19.25
CA PRO A 346 12.12 7.94 18.60
C PRO A 346 12.80 6.64 18.12
N SER A 347 12.30 5.48 18.54
CA SER A 347 12.84 4.18 18.18
C SER A 347 12.54 3.77 16.74
N PHE A 348 11.75 4.53 15.97
CA PHE A 348 11.53 4.23 14.55
C PHE A 348 12.76 4.63 13.72
N ASN A 349 13.62 3.66 13.44
CA ASN A 349 14.85 3.85 12.68
C ASN A 349 15.10 2.69 11.71
N GLN A 350 16.12 2.83 10.86
CA GLN A 350 16.49 1.82 9.85
C GLN A 350 16.71 0.43 10.47
N GLY A 351 17.42 0.34 11.60
CA GLY A 351 17.71 -0.94 12.24
C GLY A 351 16.43 -1.66 12.66
N ASN A 352 15.54 -0.96 13.38
CA ASN A 352 14.27 -1.54 13.81
C ASN A 352 13.34 -1.89 12.64
N LEU A 353 13.27 -1.02 11.63
CA LEU A 353 12.47 -1.27 10.44
C LEU A 353 12.97 -2.50 9.68
N THR A 354 14.29 -2.63 9.49
CA THR A 354 14.89 -3.81 8.87
C THR A 354 14.59 -5.06 9.70
N VAL A 355 14.70 -4.99 11.02
CA VAL A 355 14.38 -6.11 11.92
C VAL A 355 12.91 -6.53 11.85
N TRP A 356 11.97 -5.61 11.65
CA TRP A 356 10.54 -5.94 11.55
C TRP A 356 10.18 -6.57 10.21
N LEU A 357 10.77 -6.05 9.14
CA LEU A 357 10.46 -6.46 7.77
C LEU A 357 11.31 -7.65 7.29
N SER A 358 12.45 -7.92 7.92
CA SER A 358 13.28 -9.08 7.61
C SER A 358 12.63 -10.39 8.04
N ASN A 359 12.89 -11.44 7.26
CA ASN A 359 12.44 -12.82 7.51
C ASN A 359 10.95 -12.95 7.83
N ASN A 360 10.13 -12.02 7.32
CA ASN A 360 8.69 -12.00 7.57
C ASN A 360 8.30 -11.96 9.06
N ARG A 361 9.13 -11.43 9.95
CA ARG A 361 8.87 -11.43 11.39
C ARG A 361 7.52 -10.81 11.78
N LEU A 362 7.10 -9.73 11.13
CA LEU A 362 5.76 -9.18 11.33
C LEU A 362 4.65 -10.15 10.89
N LEU A 363 4.82 -10.85 9.76
CA LEU A 363 3.90 -11.89 9.33
C LEU A 363 3.94 -13.10 10.26
N GLU A 364 5.10 -13.47 10.81
CA GLU A 364 5.23 -14.54 11.80
C GLU A 364 4.51 -14.20 13.10
N ALA A 365 4.58 -12.94 13.54
CA ALA A 365 3.81 -12.47 14.69
C ALA A 365 2.30 -12.59 14.44
N LEU A 366 1.83 -12.20 13.24
CA LEU A 366 0.44 -12.37 12.82
C LEU A 366 0.05 -13.87 12.74
N ARG A 367 0.89 -14.71 12.12
CA ARG A 367 0.69 -16.17 12.03
C ARG A 367 0.72 -16.88 13.37
N LYS A 368 1.53 -16.40 14.32
CA LYS A 368 1.56 -16.92 15.68
C LYS A 368 0.20 -16.66 16.35
N ARG A 369 -0.35 -15.46 16.17
CA ARG A 369 -1.68 -15.14 16.71
C ARG A 369 -2.78 -16.00 16.10
N LEU A 370 -2.76 -16.20 14.78
CA LEU A 370 -3.69 -17.11 14.11
C LEU A 370 -3.68 -18.53 14.68
N ARG A 371 -2.49 -19.08 14.92
CA ARG A 371 -2.34 -20.41 15.55
C ARG A 371 -2.86 -20.44 16.98
N GLU A 372 -2.73 -19.35 17.73
CA GLU A 372 -3.27 -19.22 19.09
C GLU A 372 -4.81 -19.14 19.09
N MET A 373 -5.42 -18.67 18.00
CA MET A 373 -6.87 -18.55 17.83
C MET A 373 -7.54 -19.86 17.38
N GLY A 374 -6.78 -20.94 17.17
CA GLY A 374 -7.32 -22.25 16.80
C GLY A 374 -7.81 -22.34 15.35
N GLU A 375 -7.45 -21.37 14.50
CA GLU A 375 -7.59 -21.51 13.05
C GLU A 375 -6.41 -22.35 12.54
N ASP A 376 -6.67 -23.63 12.26
CA ASP A 376 -5.68 -24.52 11.64
C ASP A 376 -5.34 -23.99 10.24
N LEU A 377 -4.04 -23.81 9.98
CA LEU A 377 -3.46 -23.36 8.71
C LEU A 377 -3.48 -24.45 7.63
#